data_AF-A0A2D5VK81-F1
#
_entry.id   AF-A0A2D5VK81-F1
#
_cell.length_a   1.000
_cell.length_b   1.000
_cell.length_c   1.000
_cell.angle_alpha   90.00
_cell.angle_beta   90.00
_cell.angle_gamma   90.00
#
_symmetry.space_group_name_H-M   'P 1'
#
loop_
_entity.id
_entity.type
_entity.pdbx_description
1 polymer ?
#
loop_
_entity_poly.entity_id
_entity_poly.type
_entity_poly.pdbx_seq_one_letter_code
_entity_poly.pdbx_strand_id
1 'polypeptide(L)'
;MDNAIFRVNGPLKKQGKFDFLLNTVELALRQNGFDGQNGMRPSGWSFSPATGLVFYWSAPETLPGGVHYHEFSATPGETDFKGLSAEDTANVIRKWMDTEQAGDTEFDRWCEELEHDGHNTLGFLIYMGDWGMVGSSGYALFGVKPCYLWHGK
;
A
#
# COMPACT_ATOMS: atom_id res chain seq x y z
N MET A 1 3.31 17.56 4.85
CA MET A 1 1.87 17.59 5.18
C MET A 1 1.77 16.76 6.44
N ASP A 2 1.74 17.40 7.61
CA ASP A 2 2.43 16.81 8.77
C ASP A 2 1.55 15.95 9.67
N ASN A 3 0.30 15.67 9.26
CA ASN A 3 -0.68 14.90 10.06
C ASN A 3 -1.71 14.15 9.20
N ALA A 4 -1.32 13.68 8.02
CA ALA A 4 -2.27 12.96 7.19
C ALA A 4 -2.57 11.58 7.81
N ILE A 5 -3.85 11.31 8.08
CA ILE A 5 -4.34 10.01 8.53
C ILE A 5 -5.07 9.39 7.35
N PHE A 6 -4.70 8.15 7.01
CA PHE A 6 -5.34 7.38 5.96
C PHE A 6 -5.42 5.94 6.42
N ARG A 7 -6.59 5.32 6.41
CA ARG A 7 -6.75 3.90 6.76
C ARG A 7 -8.03 3.38 6.11
N VAL A 8 -7.87 2.59 5.05
CA VAL A 8 -8.99 2.08 4.24
C VAL A 8 -8.72 0.62 3.90
N ASN A 9 -9.68 -0.25 4.23
CA ASN A 9 -9.66 -1.64 3.79
C ASN A 9 -10.71 -1.88 2.69
N GLY A 10 -10.55 -2.96 1.94
CA GLY A 10 -11.49 -3.29 0.88
C GLY A 10 -11.17 -4.59 0.14
N PRO A 11 -12.10 -5.03 -0.73
CA PRO A 11 -11.92 -6.25 -1.50
C PRO A 11 -10.85 -6.07 -2.59
N LEU A 12 -10.02 -7.08 -2.80
CA LEU A 12 -9.00 -7.08 -3.87
C LEU A 12 -9.62 -7.13 -5.28
N LYS A 13 -10.71 -7.89 -5.41
CA LYS A 13 -11.37 -8.13 -6.69
C LYS A 13 -12.25 -6.94 -7.06
N LYS A 14 -12.20 -6.56 -8.34
CA LYS A 14 -13.12 -5.59 -8.94
C LYS A 14 -14.57 -6.08 -8.77
N GLN A 15 -15.46 -5.16 -8.43
CA GLN A 15 -16.90 -5.42 -8.34
C GLN A 15 -17.61 -4.67 -9.46
N GLY A 16 -17.90 -5.38 -10.55
CA GLY A 16 -18.41 -4.77 -11.78
C GLY A 16 -17.41 -3.77 -12.36
N LYS A 17 -17.81 -2.50 -12.49
CA LYS A 17 -16.95 -1.41 -12.97
C LYS A 17 -16.14 -0.74 -11.85
N PHE A 18 -16.42 -1.06 -10.58
CA PHE A 18 -15.79 -0.40 -9.46
C PHE A 18 -14.56 -1.17 -8.99
N ASP A 19 -13.43 -0.47 -8.92
CA ASP A 19 -12.15 -1.00 -8.46
C ASP A 19 -11.77 -0.36 -7.12
N PHE A 20 -12.15 -1.02 -6.02
CA PHE A 20 -11.89 -0.54 -4.67
C PHE A 20 -10.40 -0.26 -4.43
N LEU A 21 -9.52 -1.16 -4.88
CA LEU A 21 -8.09 -1.01 -4.66
C LEU A 21 -7.53 0.19 -5.42
N LEU A 22 -7.84 0.31 -6.72
CA LEU A 22 -7.37 1.45 -7.52
C LEU A 22 -7.85 2.78 -6.94
N ASN A 23 -9.15 2.88 -6.60
CA ASN A 23 -9.70 4.10 -6.02
C ASN A 23 -9.06 4.45 -4.67
N THR A 24 -8.70 3.43 -3.88
CA THR A 24 -8.03 3.65 -2.60
C THR A 24 -6.58 4.12 -2.80
N VAL A 25 -5.86 3.53 -3.76
CA VAL A 25 -4.50 3.97 -4.14
C VAL A 25 -4.52 5.40 -4.65
N GLU A 26 -5.46 5.75 -5.54
CA GLU A 26 -5.62 7.13 -6.01
C GLU A 26 -5.85 8.10 -4.86
N LEU A 27 -6.72 7.74 -3.91
CA LEU A 27 -7.02 8.59 -2.77
C LEU A 27 -5.81 8.77 -1.86
N ALA A 28 -5.04 7.71 -1.60
CA ALA A 28 -3.81 7.78 -0.82
C ALA A 28 -2.74 8.67 -1.50
N LEU A 29 -2.59 8.55 -2.82
CA LEU A 29 -1.67 9.40 -3.58
C LEU A 29 -2.13 10.86 -3.63
N ARG A 30 -3.45 11.13 -3.73
CA ARG A 30 -4.01 12.49 -3.72
C ARG A 30 -3.68 13.26 -2.45
N GLN A 31 -3.56 12.57 -1.31
CA GLN A 31 -3.09 13.20 -0.06
C GLN A 31 -1.66 13.73 -0.18
N ASN A 32 -0.87 13.21 -1.11
CA ASN A 32 0.50 13.64 -1.39
C ASN A 32 0.59 14.55 -2.64
N GLY A 33 -0.52 15.20 -2.99
CA GLY A 33 -0.60 16.16 -4.10
C GLY A 33 -0.69 15.54 -5.49
N PHE A 34 -0.98 14.23 -5.59
CA PHE A 34 -1.22 13.58 -6.88
C PHE A 34 -2.57 13.99 -7.47
N ASP A 35 -2.61 14.54 -8.68
CA ASP A 35 -3.85 14.96 -9.38
C ASP A 35 -4.28 13.99 -10.49
N GLY A 36 -3.60 12.85 -10.62
CA GLY A 36 -3.75 11.90 -11.73
C GLY A 36 -2.62 11.97 -12.75
N GLN A 37 -1.95 13.12 -12.88
CA GLN A 37 -0.86 13.33 -13.84
C GLN A 37 0.42 13.87 -13.19
N ASN A 38 0.30 14.77 -12.24
CA ASN A 38 1.40 15.40 -11.51
C ASN A 38 1.33 15.03 -10.03
N GLY A 39 2.41 15.31 -9.30
CA GLY A 39 2.52 15.04 -7.87
C GLY A 39 3.43 13.87 -7.54
N MET A 40 3.54 13.56 -6.24
CA MET A 40 4.38 12.47 -5.75
C MET A 40 3.81 11.11 -6.17
N ARG A 41 4.68 10.24 -6.66
CA ARG A 41 4.34 8.89 -7.10
C ARG A 41 5.33 7.89 -6.48
N PRO A 42 4.95 6.60 -6.37
CA PRO A 42 5.86 5.60 -5.86
C PRO A 42 7.09 5.43 -6.76
N SER A 43 8.27 5.72 -6.23
CA SER A 43 9.57 5.48 -6.89
C SER A 43 10.23 4.19 -6.42
N GLY A 44 9.76 3.62 -5.31
CA GLY A 44 10.18 2.30 -4.85
C GLY A 44 9.31 1.78 -3.71
N TRP A 45 9.75 0.67 -3.15
CA TRP A 45 9.02 -0.06 -2.13
C TRP A 45 9.95 -0.76 -1.14
N SER A 46 9.40 -1.22 -0.04
CA SER A 46 10.06 -2.14 0.89
C SER A 46 9.03 -3.09 1.49
N PHE A 47 9.50 -4.18 2.08
CA PHE A 47 8.66 -5.09 2.84
C PHE A 47 9.27 -5.37 4.21
N SER A 48 8.41 -5.43 5.23
CA SER A 48 8.71 -6.07 6.50
C SER A 48 7.45 -6.76 7.04
N PRO A 49 7.56 -7.86 7.80
CA PRO A 49 6.40 -8.49 8.44
C PRO A 49 5.54 -7.51 9.24
N ALA A 50 6.18 -6.62 10.01
CA ALA A 50 5.49 -5.67 10.89
C ALA A 50 4.69 -4.59 10.12
N THR A 51 5.21 -4.10 9.00
CA THR A 51 4.59 -2.99 8.23
C THR A 51 3.84 -3.44 6.99
N GLY A 52 4.05 -4.67 6.52
CA GLY A 52 3.66 -5.11 5.19
C GLY A 52 4.47 -4.41 4.09
N LEU A 53 3.86 -4.27 2.91
CA LEU A 53 4.43 -3.59 1.74
C LEU A 53 4.30 -2.07 1.91
N VAL A 54 5.40 -1.33 1.81
CA VAL A 54 5.42 0.13 1.93
C VAL A 54 5.89 0.73 0.62
N PHE A 55 5.18 1.76 0.13
CA PHE A 55 5.56 2.53 -1.04
C PHE A 55 6.18 3.86 -0.64
N TYR A 56 7.22 4.30 -1.36
CA TYR A 56 7.95 5.53 -1.07
C TYR A 56 7.96 6.46 -2.28
N TRP A 57 7.96 7.77 -2.05
CA TRP A 57 8.10 8.76 -3.12
C TRP A 57 9.57 9.04 -3.50
N SER A 58 10.51 8.70 -2.65
CA SER A 58 11.96 8.76 -2.90
C SER A 58 12.68 7.67 -2.10
N ALA A 59 13.89 7.33 -2.52
CA ALA A 59 14.76 6.45 -1.75
C ALA A 59 15.04 7.06 -0.35
N PRO A 60 14.67 6.37 0.75
CA PRO A 60 15.02 6.79 2.09
C PRO A 60 16.51 6.52 2.35
N GLU A 61 17.18 7.38 3.11
CA GLU A 61 18.61 7.20 3.46
C GLU A 61 18.85 5.90 4.25
N THR A 62 17.97 5.62 5.20
CA THR A 62 17.96 4.39 5.99
C THR A 62 16.53 3.98 6.31
N LEU A 63 16.29 2.67 6.35
CA LEU A 63 15.06 2.10 6.89
C LEU A 63 15.38 1.35 8.19
N PRO A 64 14.54 1.47 9.23
CA PRO A 64 14.78 0.79 10.49
C PRO A 64 14.67 -0.72 10.35
N GLY A 65 15.30 -1.44 11.28
CA GLY A 65 15.19 -2.90 11.36
C GLY A 65 15.85 -3.69 10.22
N GLY A 66 16.78 -3.08 9.47
CA GLY A 66 17.45 -3.74 8.36
C GLY A 66 16.58 -3.94 7.12
N VAL A 67 15.44 -3.24 7.05
CA VAL A 67 14.55 -3.29 5.90
C VAL A 67 15.25 -2.72 4.66
N HIS A 68 15.13 -3.42 3.53
CA HIS A 68 15.74 -3.00 2.28
C HIS A 68 14.75 -2.24 1.40
N TYR A 69 15.23 -1.13 0.84
CA TYR A 69 14.53 -0.38 -0.19
C TYR A 69 14.79 -1.02 -1.57
N HIS A 70 13.74 -1.10 -2.38
CA HIS A 70 13.77 -1.59 -3.74
C HIS A 70 13.24 -0.50 -4.68
N GLU A 71 14.11 0.01 -5.54
CA GLU A 71 13.76 1.03 -6.52
C GLU A 71 12.92 0.44 -7.67
N PHE A 72 11.92 1.18 -8.13
CA PHE A 72 11.31 0.92 -9.43
C PHE A 72 12.20 1.53 -10.52
N SER A 73 12.67 0.70 -11.44
CA SER A 73 13.52 1.14 -12.53
C SER A 73 12.70 1.68 -13.71
N ALA A 74 13.18 2.77 -14.30
CA ALA A 74 12.80 3.20 -15.63
C ALA A 74 13.13 2.12 -16.66
N THR A 75 12.37 2.06 -17.76
CA THR A 75 12.79 1.25 -18.90
C THR A 75 14.02 1.86 -19.61
N PRO A 76 14.92 1.07 -20.23
CA PRO A 76 16.06 1.63 -20.95
C PRO A 76 15.63 2.67 -22.00
N GLY A 77 16.13 3.90 -21.88
CA GLY A 77 15.77 5.04 -22.74
C GLY A 77 14.76 6.02 -22.14
N GLU A 78 14.18 5.69 -20.98
CA GLU A 78 13.27 6.57 -20.25
C GLU A 78 14.05 7.39 -19.21
N THR A 79 14.30 8.67 -19.52
CA THR A 79 15.06 9.58 -18.63
C THR A 79 14.20 10.25 -17.57
N ASP A 80 12.88 10.19 -17.74
CA ASP A 80 11.92 10.98 -16.98
C ASP A 80 10.99 10.08 -16.16
N PHE A 81 11.46 8.93 -15.67
CA PHE A 81 10.63 8.05 -14.84
C PHE A 81 10.21 8.79 -13.57
N LYS A 82 8.91 9.10 -13.49
CA LYS A 82 8.33 9.87 -12.37
C LYS A 82 7.85 8.97 -11.24
N GLY A 83 8.07 7.65 -11.30
CA GLY A 83 7.40 6.68 -10.44
C GLY A 83 6.14 6.10 -11.07
N LEU A 84 5.58 5.09 -10.40
CA LEU A 84 4.42 4.34 -10.87
C LEU A 84 3.14 5.19 -10.95
N SER A 85 2.28 4.87 -11.93
CA SER A 85 0.91 5.37 -11.93
C SER A 85 0.09 4.74 -10.80
N ALA A 86 -1.10 5.29 -10.48
CA ALA A 86 -2.01 4.67 -9.51
C ALA A 86 -2.45 3.26 -9.95
N GLU A 87 -2.68 3.06 -11.25
CA GLU A 87 -3.04 1.77 -11.83
C GLU A 87 -1.92 0.74 -11.71
N ASP A 88 -0.69 1.12 -12.06
CA ASP A 88 0.48 0.24 -11.92
C ASP A 88 0.73 -0.10 -10.46
N THR A 89 0.60 0.88 -9.57
CA THR A 89 0.73 0.67 -8.12
C THR A 89 -0.32 -0.31 -7.61
N ALA A 90 -1.59 -0.18 -7.99
CA ALA A 90 -2.63 -1.13 -7.65
C ALA A 90 -2.34 -2.54 -8.21
N ASN A 91 -1.77 -2.64 -9.41
CA ASN A 91 -1.37 -3.92 -9.99
C ASN A 91 -0.18 -4.56 -9.26
N VAL A 92 0.79 -3.77 -8.79
CA VAL A 92 1.88 -4.26 -7.92
C VAL A 92 1.29 -4.83 -6.63
N ILE A 93 0.36 -4.11 -5.99
CA ILE A 93 -0.31 -4.59 -4.76
C ILE A 93 -1.01 -5.92 -5.02
N ARG A 94 -1.80 -6.05 -6.10
CA ARG A 94 -2.49 -7.31 -6.42
C ARG A 94 -1.51 -8.47 -6.57
N LYS A 95 -0.42 -8.26 -7.31
CA LYS A 95 0.60 -9.30 -7.51
C LYS A 95 1.28 -9.67 -6.20
N TRP A 96 1.61 -8.68 -5.37
CA TRP A 96 2.23 -8.91 -4.07
C TRP A 96 1.32 -9.72 -3.14
N MET A 97 0.00 -9.47 -3.17
CA MET A 97 -0.98 -10.22 -2.35
C MET A 97 -1.03 -11.72 -2.67
N ASP A 98 -0.52 -12.15 -3.82
CA ASP A 98 -0.41 -13.56 -4.21
C ASP A 98 0.96 -14.19 -3.86
N THR A 99 1.84 -13.46 -3.14
CA THR A 99 3.19 -13.93 -2.77
C THR A 99 3.27 -14.45 -1.32
N GLU A 100 4.30 -15.24 -1.02
CA GLU A 100 4.61 -15.67 0.36
C GLU A 100 4.86 -14.48 1.29
N GLN A 101 5.48 -13.41 0.80
CA GLN A 101 5.73 -12.19 1.58
C GLN A 101 4.42 -11.55 2.10
N ALA A 102 3.33 -11.61 1.33
CA ALA A 102 2.04 -11.15 1.84
C ALA A 102 1.56 -12.04 2.99
N GLY A 103 1.71 -13.36 2.88
CA GLY A 103 1.39 -14.32 3.95
C GLY A 103 2.20 -14.12 5.23
N ASP A 104 3.44 -13.65 5.12
CA ASP A 104 4.33 -13.35 6.25
C ASP A 104 3.98 -12.03 6.97
N THR A 105 2.98 -11.28 6.49
CA THR A 105 2.60 -10.00 7.11
C THR A 105 1.92 -10.22 8.46
N GLU A 106 2.39 -9.52 9.49
CA GLU A 106 1.77 -9.51 10.81
C GLU A 106 0.44 -8.76 10.77
N PHE A 107 -0.62 -9.46 11.18
CA PHE A 107 -1.95 -8.90 11.30
C PHE A 107 -2.08 -8.11 12.60
N ASP A 108 -2.66 -6.91 12.50
CA ASP A 108 -3.22 -6.25 13.66
C ASP A 108 -4.52 -6.97 14.05
N ARG A 109 -4.95 -6.91 15.32
CA ARG A 109 -6.16 -7.59 15.84
C ARG A 109 -7.43 -7.44 14.97
N TRP A 110 -7.60 -6.31 14.29
CA TRP A 110 -8.77 -6.02 13.44
C TRP A 110 -8.60 -6.44 11.97
N CYS A 111 -7.46 -7.03 11.64
CA CYS A 111 -7.13 -7.53 10.30
C CYS A 111 -7.08 -9.06 10.26
N GLU A 112 -7.16 -9.73 11.42
CA GLU A 112 -7.13 -11.18 11.58
C GLU A 112 -8.43 -11.85 11.08
N GLU A 113 -8.30 -13.15 10.77
CA GLU A 113 -9.44 -14.03 10.53
C GLU A 113 -10.09 -14.37 11.88
N LEU A 114 -11.14 -13.63 12.24
CA LEU A 114 -11.87 -13.88 13.48
C LEU A 114 -13.05 -14.81 13.23
N GLU A 115 -13.35 -15.65 14.21
CA GLU A 115 -14.58 -16.44 14.24
C GLU A 115 -15.77 -15.51 14.49
N HIS A 116 -16.77 -15.58 13.62
CA HIS A 116 -18.03 -14.85 13.78
C HIS A 116 -19.16 -15.59 13.04
N ASP A 117 -20.39 -15.10 13.17
CA ASP A 117 -21.57 -15.76 12.63
C ASP A 117 -21.73 -15.65 11.10
N GLY A 118 -20.77 -15.07 10.39
CA GLY A 118 -20.80 -14.81 8.96
C GLY A 118 -19.64 -15.47 8.20
N HIS A 119 -19.00 -14.73 7.29
CA HIS A 119 -17.78 -15.19 6.63
C HIS A 119 -16.73 -14.08 6.48
N ASN A 120 -15.48 -14.50 6.34
CA ASN A 120 -14.34 -13.64 6.11
C ASN A 120 -13.91 -13.70 4.64
N THR A 121 -13.55 -12.56 4.07
CA THR A 121 -12.89 -12.51 2.74
C THR A 121 -11.54 -11.83 2.89
N LEU A 122 -10.48 -12.43 2.34
CA LEU A 122 -9.19 -11.77 2.27
C LEU A 122 -9.27 -10.54 1.36
N GLY A 123 -8.92 -9.39 1.92
CA GLY A 123 -8.85 -8.09 1.27
C GLY A 123 -7.50 -7.43 1.51
N PHE A 124 -7.47 -6.12 1.31
CA PHE A 124 -6.31 -5.29 1.60
C PHE A 124 -6.65 -4.26 2.67
N LEU A 125 -5.62 -3.72 3.31
CA LEU A 125 -5.64 -2.49 4.09
C LEU A 125 -4.55 -1.57 3.54
N ILE A 126 -4.94 -0.39 3.02
CA ILE A 126 -4.00 0.71 2.75
C ILE A 126 -4.06 1.67 3.92
N TYR A 127 -2.90 2.04 4.45
CA TYR A 127 -2.82 2.87 5.64
C TYR A 127 -1.62 3.82 5.62
N MET A 128 -1.73 4.88 6.41
CA MET A 128 -0.62 5.67 6.91
C MET A 128 -0.68 5.63 8.44
N GLY A 129 0.48 5.50 9.06
CA GLY A 129 0.61 5.56 10.51
C GLY A 129 0.57 7.00 11.01
N ASP A 130 0.93 7.16 12.28
CA ASP A 130 0.97 8.47 12.92
C ASP A 130 1.95 9.41 12.20
N TRP A 131 1.61 10.69 12.19
CA TRP A 131 2.41 11.75 11.56
C TRP A 131 2.65 11.55 10.06
N GLY A 132 1.79 10.79 9.38
CA GLY A 132 1.92 10.47 7.96
C GLY A 132 3.08 9.55 7.63
N MET A 133 3.62 8.83 8.63
CA MET A 133 4.75 7.93 8.45
C MET A 133 4.29 6.47 8.39
N VAL A 134 5.08 5.63 7.72
CA VAL A 134 4.95 4.17 7.81
C VAL A 134 6.32 3.60 8.12
N GLY A 135 6.41 2.74 9.14
CA GLY A 135 7.70 2.20 9.58
C GLY A 135 8.71 3.26 10.00
N SER A 136 8.25 4.38 10.59
CA SER A 136 9.07 5.54 10.96
C SER A 136 9.75 6.28 9.79
N SER A 137 9.31 6.05 8.55
CA SER A 137 9.81 6.77 7.38
C SER A 137 8.88 7.91 6.97
N GLY A 138 9.41 9.13 6.93
CA GLY A 138 8.74 10.30 6.33
C GLY A 138 8.77 10.31 4.78
N TYR A 139 9.46 9.35 4.17
CA TYR A 139 9.44 9.15 2.71
C TYR A 139 8.31 8.22 2.26
N ALA A 140 7.62 7.58 3.21
CA ALA A 140 6.52 6.68 2.91
C ALA A 140 5.33 7.46 2.34
N LEU A 141 4.74 6.94 1.27
CA LEU A 141 3.46 7.40 0.73
C LEU A 141 2.30 6.71 1.43
N PHE A 142 2.40 5.40 1.63
CA PHE A 142 1.46 4.57 2.38
C PHE A 142 2.00 3.14 2.52
N GLY A 143 1.46 2.41 3.50
CA GLY A 143 1.66 0.99 3.71
C GLY A 143 0.46 0.18 3.26
N VAL A 144 0.69 -1.10 2.99
CA VAL A 144 -0.31 -2.07 2.56
C VAL A 144 -0.13 -3.35 3.35
N LYS A 145 -1.22 -3.86 3.92
CA LYS A 145 -1.27 -5.17 4.58
C LYS A 145 -2.41 -6.02 4.00
N PRO A 146 -2.31 -7.35 4.00
CA PRO A 146 -3.50 -8.19 3.93
C PRO A 146 -4.41 -7.89 5.12
N CYS A 147 -5.72 -7.98 4.90
CA CYS A 147 -6.71 -7.77 5.95
C CYS A 147 -7.93 -8.62 5.64
N TYR A 148 -8.44 -9.37 6.62
CA TYR A 148 -9.73 -10.03 6.47
C TYR A 148 -10.85 -9.00 6.60
N LEU A 149 -11.79 -9.05 5.65
CA LEU A 149 -13.03 -8.29 5.66
C LEU A 149 -14.11 -9.17 6.26
N TRP A 150 -14.75 -8.68 7.31
CA TRP A 150 -15.77 -9.43 8.04
C TRP A 150 -17.16 -9.11 7.49
N HIS A 151 -17.89 -10.13 7.08
CA HIS A 151 -19.24 -10.00 6.54
C HIS A 151 -20.23 -10.66 7.49
N GLY A 152 -20.98 -9.87 8.26
CA GLY A 152 -22.05 -10.37 9.12
C GLY A 152 -23.19 -11.04 8.34
N LYS A 153 -24.04 -11.76 9.06
CA LYS A 153 -25.30 -12.31 8.53
C LYS A 153 -26.36 -11.25 8.33
#